data_AF-A0AAW2K7X2-F1
#
_entry.id   AF-A0AAW2K7X2-F1
#
_cell.length_a   1.000
_cell.length_b   1.000
_cell.length_c   1.000
_cell.angle_alpha   90.00
_cell.angle_beta   90.00
_cell.angle_gamma   90.00
#
_symmetry.space_group_name_H-M   'P 1'
#
loop_
_entity.id
_entity.type
_entity.pdbx_description
1 polymer ?
#
loop_
_entity_poly.entity_id
_entity_poly.type
_entity_poly.pdbx_seq_one_letter_code
_entity_poly.pdbx_strand_id
1 'polypeptide(L)'
;MVCKPLDWEHPKEELDKCFDLDLKKPYVLSDMRGGYLSTPTINMYTGLLSSNNLRNFNIELHDFDLHDEMVSILNGLQKQGFKINKKVLDFVKNNRQTLENEGLLMKGILAHVNLKEAFDLMRKSYYINKDIKGVCSLDSLLKELGIRAQKARYEDFIIRLVSAYEDYVFYLPAFMDFRGRIYRCGILHFHERDLARSFIEFADNQEEGCKQSVKDIVAISAAFKYKKFYDYDDALQWYKDNHNTIYASDQSLICFAKSASDPFQFIAKVLSKDDVQEYDRIPISQDAAASAYQIMSYLLLNEEMARRTNLIPHTDGKIQDVYTCILKDLKTYLYHQINDKSKIDIIESKLDRKLIKILFMPLIYGKTLNSMENDIRQRYGQLINVVEELISRIGSTKARSENNMNEPLDDFRNLKTWLTRACQNAEDETKGRLPIRNRIWKALVRGAEQEGKIGSRTVGQRKGEVLIPGRSRMTRECHVRFLREGCDTTTYQARRAVHGAASLLTWSMHIALSRRLAAYPRSSHFQEDPRLDLV
;
A
#
# COMPACT_ATOMS: atom_id res chain seq x y z
N MET A 1 -0.94 -17.21 14.43
CA MET A 1 -1.22 -18.57 14.95
C MET A 1 0.07 -19.15 15.48
N VAL A 2 0.05 -19.92 16.57
CA VAL A 2 1.27 -20.54 17.14
C VAL A 2 1.55 -21.95 16.60
N CYS A 3 0.81 -22.36 15.58
CA CYS A 3 1.00 -23.58 14.80
C CYS A 3 1.00 -23.23 13.31
N LYS A 4 1.58 -24.09 12.47
CA LYS A 4 1.60 -23.91 11.02
C LYS A 4 0.15 -23.78 10.49
N PRO A 5 -0.13 -22.84 9.57
CA PRO A 5 -1.43 -22.71 8.94
C PRO A 5 -1.80 -23.96 8.13
N LEU A 6 -3.10 -24.21 7.94
CA LEU A 6 -3.54 -25.17 6.92
C LEU A 6 -3.16 -24.63 5.55
N ASP A 7 -2.68 -25.50 4.69
CA ASP A 7 -2.46 -25.15 3.29
C ASP A 7 -3.79 -24.76 2.65
N TRP A 8 -3.74 -23.72 1.81
CA TRP A 8 -4.81 -23.41 0.90
C TRP A 8 -4.90 -24.53 -0.12
N GLU A 9 -6.07 -25.13 -0.24
CA GLU A 9 -6.38 -26.18 -1.20
C GLU A 9 -7.84 -26.04 -1.65
N HIS A 10 -8.14 -26.56 -2.84
CA HIS A 10 -9.52 -26.65 -3.29
C HIS A 10 -10.11 -28.00 -2.85
N PRO A 11 -11.36 -28.07 -2.35
CA PRO A 11 -12.00 -29.33 -1.94
C PRO A 11 -12.07 -30.45 -3.00
N LYS A 12 -11.74 -30.16 -4.26
CA LYS A 12 -11.71 -31.14 -5.36
C LYS A 12 -10.40 -31.93 -5.40
N GLU A 13 -9.30 -31.37 -4.89
CA GLU A 13 -7.99 -32.06 -4.85
C GLU A 13 -8.04 -33.33 -3.98
N GLU A 14 -8.97 -33.41 -3.03
CA GLU A 14 -9.24 -34.64 -2.27
C GLU A 14 -10.12 -35.65 -3.05
N LEU A 15 -11.05 -35.18 -3.89
CA LEU A 15 -11.99 -36.01 -4.65
C LEU A 15 -11.40 -36.58 -5.95
N ASP A 16 -10.57 -35.81 -6.67
CA ASP A 16 -9.93 -36.25 -7.91
C ASP A 16 -8.92 -37.39 -7.66
N LYS A 17 -8.42 -37.54 -6.42
CA LYS A 17 -7.66 -38.73 -6.00
C LYS A 17 -8.51 -40.00 -5.91
N CYS A 18 -9.84 -39.88 -5.84
CA CYS A 18 -10.77 -40.99 -5.66
C CYS A 18 -11.59 -41.35 -6.90
N PHE A 19 -11.78 -40.44 -7.86
CA PHE A 19 -12.61 -40.68 -9.04
C PHE A 19 -12.06 -40.03 -10.32
N ASP A 20 -11.85 -40.85 -11.34
CA ASP A 20 -11.34 -40.52 -12.67
C ASP A 20 -12.45 -39.88 -13.54
N LEU A 21 -12.98 -38.73 -13.10
CA LEU A 21 -14.10 -38.03 -13.76
C LEU A 21 -13.63 -36.74 -14.45
N ASP A 22 -13.57 -36.81 -15.78
CA ASP A 22 -13.12 -35.79 -16.75
C ASP A 22 -13.92 -34.46 -16.81
N LEU A 23 -14.73 -34.15 -15.80
CA LEU A 23 -15.46 -32.88 -15.72
C LEU A 23 -14.60 -31.81 -15.04
N LYS A 24 -13.65 -31.23 -15.79
CA LYS A 24 -12.81 -30.08 -15.39
C LYS A 24 -13.66 -28.82 -15.10
N LYS A 25 -14.37 -28.80 -13.97
CA LYS A 25 -15.05 -27.61 -13.46
C LYS A 25 -14.00 -26.61 -12.94
N PRO A 26 -14.14 -25.30 -13.19
CA PRO A 26 -13.20 -24.29 -12.70
C PRO A 26 -12.98 -24.35 -11.19
N TYR A 27 -11.80 -23.92 -10.75
CA TYR A 27 -11.47 -23.69 -9.34
C TYR A 27 -12.05 -22.35 -8.93
N VAL A 28 -12.99 -22.36 -7.99
CA VAL A 28 -13.64 -21.14 -7.53
C VAL A 28 -12.92 -20.67 -6.26
N LEU A 29 -12.40 -19.45 -6.25
CA LEU A 29 -11.61 -18.96 -5.11
C LEU A 29 -12.39 -18.88 -3.79
N SER A 30 -13.72 -18.79 -3.84
CA SER A 30 -14.58 -18.85 -2.65
C SER A 30 -14.64 -20.23 -2.00
N ASP A 31 -14.33 -21.27 -2.77
CA ASP A 31 -14.43 -22.66 -2.33
C ASP A 31 -13.14 -23.16 -1.70
N MET A 32 -12.04 -22.41 -1.89
CA MET A 32 -10.76 -22.65 -1.23
C MET A 32 -10.92 -22.74 0.29
N ARG A 33 -10.23 -23.72 0.88
CA ARG A 33 -10.13 -23.94 2.33
C ARG A 33 -8.66 -23.92 2.72
N GLY A 34 -8.36 -23.42 3.92
CA GLY A 34 -6.98 -23.23 4.37
C GLY A 34 -6.81 -22.06 5.33
N GLY A 35 -5.57 -21.74 5.64
CA GLY A 35 -5.20 -20.70 6.58
C GLY A 35 -5.38 -21.14 8.04
N TYR A 36 -6.52 -20.82 8.66
CA TYR A 36 -6.77 -21.18 10.05
C TYR A 36 -7.21 -22.66 10.19
N LEU A 37 -6.81 -23.33 11.29
CA LEU A 37 -7.18 -24.73 11.57
C LEU A 37 -8.70 -24.93 11.71
N SER A 38 -9.39 -23.93 12.23
CA SER A 38 -10.84 -23.90 12.41
C SER A 38 -11.36 -22.56 11.95
N THR A 39 -12.57 -22.52 11.43
CA THR A 39 -13.23 -21.26 11.09
C THR A 39 -13.31 -20.39 12.35
N PRO A 40 -12.72 -19.18 12.38
CA PRO A 40 -12.81 -18.31 13.53
C PRO A 40 -14.28 -18.00 13.84
N THR A 41 -14.66 -17.97 15.12
CA THR A 41 -16.03 -17.71 15.60
C THR A 41 -16.50 -16.27 15.42
N ILE A 42 -15.62 -15.39 14.94
CA ILE A 42 -15.85 -13.96 14.67
C ILE A 42 -15.92 -13.77 13.15
N ASN A 43 -16.52 -12.68 12.66
CA ASN A 43 -16.51 -12.20 11.25
C ASN A 43 -15.08 -11.93 10.69
N MET A 44 -14.13 -12.83 10.92
CA MET A 44 -12.83 -12.89 10.27
C MET A 44 -12.97 -13.67 8.97
N TYR A 45 -11.96 -13.58 8.10
CA TYR A 45 -11.98 -14.25 6.80
C TYR A 45 -12.17 -15.76 6.96
N THR A 46 -13.29 -16.27 6.48
CA THR A 46 -13.63 -17.69 6.51
C THR A 46 -13.17 -18.44 5.26
N GLY A 47 -12.76 -17.71 4.22
CA GLY A 47 -12.19 -18.24 2.98
C GLY A 47 -11.01 -17.40 2.50
N LEU A 48 -10.39 -17.82 1.40
CA LEU A 48 -9.20 -17.15 0.83
C LEU A 48 -9.47 -15.69 0.48
N LEU A 49 -10.66 -15.42 -0.07
CA LEU A 49 -11.06 -14.07 -0.45
C LEU A 49 -11.41 -13.23 0.78
N SER A 50 -10.74 -12.09 0.88
CA SER A 50 -11.00 -11.11 1.93
C SER A 50 -12.33 -10.36 1.76
N SER A 51 -13.11 -10.68 0.72
CA SER A 51 -14.36 -10.02 0.36
C SER A 51 -15.49 -11.02 0.35
N ASN A 52 -16.55 -10.72 1.11
CA ASN A 52 -17.70 -11.61 1.25
C ASN A 52 -18.75 -11.44 0.14
N ASN A 53 -18.54 -10.54 -0.84
CA ASN A 53 -19.52 -10.26 -1.89
C ASN A 53 -19.34 -11.19 -3.10
N LEU A 54 -19.73 -12.46 -2.91
CA LEU A 54 -19.62 -13.51 -3.94
C LEU A 54 -20.35 -13.17 -5.24
N ARG A 55 -21.47 -12.43 -5.17
CA ARG A 55 -22.21 -11.99 -6.38
C ARG A 55 -21.36 -11.18 -7.34
N ASN A 56 -20.44 -10.37 -6.81
CA ASN A 56 -19.62 -9.47 -7.61
C ASN A 56 -18.15 -9.93 -7.73
N PHE A 57 -17.78 -11.01 -7.04
CA PHE A 57 -16.41 -11.50 -6.92
C PHE A 57 -16.33 -13.02 -6.98
N ASN A 58 -17.10 -13.62 -7.88
CA ASN A 58 -16.93 -15.02 -8.22
C ASN A 58 -15.73 -15.14 -9.16
N ILE A 59 -14.57 -15.53 -8.63
CA ILE A 59 -13.33 -15.66 -9.40
C ILE A 59 -13.12 -17.14 -9.68
N GLU A 60 -13.11 -17.47 -10.96
CA GLU A 60 -12.95 -18.82 -11.49
C GLU A 60 -11.58 -18.93 -12.18
N LEU A 61 -10.78 -19.89 -11.74
CA LEU A 61 -9.53 -20.27 -12.39
C LEU A 61 -9.80 -21.51 -13.24
N HIS A 62 -9.69 -21.34 -14.56
CA HIS A 62 -9.86 -22.43 -15.54
C HIS A 62 -8.52 -23.10 -15.91
N ASP A 63 -7.41 -22.46 -15.55
CA ASP A 63 -6.05 -22.93 -15.81
C ASP A 63 -5.50 -23.56 -14.53
N PHE A 64 -5.20 -24.85 -14.61
CA PHE A 64 -4.71 -25.64 -13.47
C PHE A 64 -3.31 -25.18 -13.03
N ASP A 65 -2.42 -24.85 -13.98
CA ASP A 65 -1.05 -24.46 -13.65
C ASP A 65 -1.02 -23.12 -12.90
N LEU A 66 -1.92 -22.19 -13.25
CA LEU A 66 -2.06 -20.91 -12.57
C LEU A 66 -2.67 -21.04 -11.17
N HIS A 67 -3.60 -21.99 -10.98
CA HIS A 67 -4.14 -22.32 -9.66
C HIS A 67 -3.03 -22.86 -8.75
N ASP A 68 -2.28 -23.85 -9.22
CA ASP A 68 -1.17 -24.46 -8.48
C ASP A 68 -0.08 -23.44 -8.14
N GLU A 69 0.28 -22.56 -9.06
CA GLU A 69 1.24 -21.48 -8.80
C GLU A 69 0.74 -20.54 -7.70
N MET A 70 -0.51 -20.09 -7.79
CA MET A 70 -1.12 -19.20 -6.78
C MET A 70 -1.15 -19.87 -5.40
N VAL A 71 -1.61 -21.12 -5.34
CA VAL A 71 -1.68 -21.90 -4.09
C VAL A 71 -0.29 -22.09 -3.49
N SER A 72 0.68 -22.48 -4.31
CA SER A 72 2.09 -22.64 -3.91
C SER A 72 2.67 -21.34 -3.32
N ILE A 73 2.41 -20.20 -3.95
CA ILE A 73 2.83 -18.88 -3.45
C ILE A 73 2.18 -18.57 -2.09
N LEU A 74 0.86 -18.72 -1.97
CA LEU A 74 0.13 -18.43 -0.74
C LEU A 74 0.61 -19.32 0.41
N ASN A 75 0.77 -20.62 0.14
CA ASN A 75 1.24 -21.61 1.10
C ASN A 75 2.69 -21.36 1.51
N GLY A 76 3.57 -21.04 0.57
CA GLY A 76 4.94 -20.62 0.87
C GLY A 76 4.99 -19.40 1.79
N LEU A 77 4.18 -18.38 1.49
CA LEU A 77 4.14 -17.14 2.26
C LEU A 77 3.56 -17.28 3.68
N GLN A 78 2.63 -18.20 3.91
CA GLN A 78 2.04 -18.42 5.24
C GLN A 78 2.80 -19.45 6.09
N LYS A 79 3.60 -20.33 5.45
CA LYS A 79 4.49 -21.28 6.12
C LYS A 79 5.70 -20.63 6.79
N GLN A 80 6.04 -19.39 6.46
CA GLN A 80 7.14 -18.68 7.11
C GLN A 80 6.84 -18.48 8.60
N GLY A 81 7.71 -19.03 9.46
CA GLY A 81 7.68 -18.79 10.90
C GLY A 81 8.29 -17.44 11.26
N PHE A 82 7.69 -16.77 12.23
CA PHE A 82 8.17 -15.53 12.83
C PHE A 82 8.30 -15.67 14.34
N LYS A 83 9.15 -14.86 14.96
CA LYS A 83 9.30 -14.73 16.41
C LYS A 83 9.20 -13.27 16.83
N ILE A 84 9.04 -13.07 18.13
CA ILE A 84 9.10 -11.74 18.72
C ILE A 84 10.57 -11.33 18.89
N ASN A 85 10.92 -10.16 18.40
CA ASN A 85 12.20 -9.52 18.70
C ASN A 85 12.22 -9.11 20.19
N LYS A 86 12.79 -9.98 21.00
CA LYS A 86 12.83 -9.86 22.46
C LYS A 86 13.62 -8.63 22.90
N LYS A 87 14.72 -8.29 22.22
CA LYS A 87 15.52 -7.09 22.50
C LYS A 87 14.68 -5.82 22.41
N VAL A 88 13.83 -5.71 21.38
CA VAL A 88 12.92 -4.56 21.22
C VAL A 88 11.82 -4.57 22.28
N LEU A 89 11.25 -5.75 22.60
CA LEU A 89 10.25 -5.87 23.65
C LEU A 89 10.79 -5.41 25.02
N ASP A 90 11.96 -5.90 25.40
CA ASP A 90 12.62 -5.56 26.65
C ASP A 90 13.03 -4.08 26.68
N PHE A 91 13.58 -3.57 25.58
CA PHE A 91 13.90 -2.15 25.44
C PHE A 91 12.67 -1.26 25.65
N VAL A 92 11.53 -1.60 25.04
CA VAL A 92 10.28 -0.86 25.17
C VAL A 92 9.73 -0.93 26.61
N LYS A 93 9.79 -2.10 27.26
CA LYS A 93 9.37 -2.28 28.65
C LYS A 93 10.24 -1.46 29.61
N ASN A 94 11.56 -1.57 29.49
CA ASN A 94 12.54 -0.95 30.39
C ASN A 94 12.59 0.58 30.23
N ASN A 95 12.35 1.09 29.00
CA ASN A 95 12.45 2.52 28.70
C ASN A 95 11.09 3.19 28.45
N ARG A 96 9.98 2.59 28.91
CA ARG A 96 8.60 3.07 28.64
C ARG A 96 8.41 4.55 28.98
N GLN A 97 8.86 4.99 30.15
CA GLN A 97 8.70 6.37 30.60
C GLN A 97 9.43 7.36 29.68
N THR A 98 10.65 7.04 29.28
CA THR A 98 11.45 7.87 28.36
C THR A 98 10.80 7.93 26.98
N LEU A 99 10.36 6.79 26.44
CA LEU A 99 9.66 6.72 25.15
C LEU A 99 8.40 7.59 25.14
N GLU A 100 7.67 7.66 26.27
CA GLU A 100 6.51 8.53 26.42
C GLU A 100 6.88 10.01 26.55
N ASN A 101 7.95 10.33 27.26
CA ASN A 101 8.42 11.71 27.43
C ASN A 101 8.92 12.30 26.09
N GLU A 102 9.60 11.48 25.28
CA GLU A 102 10.05 11.89 23.94
C GLU A 102 8.95 11.83 22.86
N GLY A 103 7.76 11.34 23.21
CA GLY A 103 6.59 11.29 22.32
C GLY A 103 6.60 10.16 21.30
N LEU A 104 7.50 9.18 21.45
CA LEU A 104 7.53 7.96 20.64
C LEU A 104 6.38 7.01 21.01
N LEU A 105 6.04 6.92 22.29
CA LEU A 105 4.83 6.25 22.78
C LEU A 105 3.84 7.25 23.37
N MET A 106 2.56 6.90 23.32
CA MET A 106 1.51 7.62 24.02
C MET A 106 1.50 7.22 25.50
N LYS A 107 1.15 8.17 26.37
CA LYS A 107 0.98 7.95 27.81
C LYS A 107 0.05 6.75 28.05
N GLY A 108 0.57 5.69 28.67
CA GLY A 108 -0.13 4.42 28.84
C GLY A 108 -1.47 4.55 29.55
N ILE A 109 -1.59 5.50 30.49
CA ILE A 109 -2.85 5.78 31.21
C ILE A 109 -4.02 6.07 30.26
N LEU A 110 -3.76 6.68 29.09
CA LEU A 110 -4.80 7.00 28.10
C LEU A 110 -5.43 5.75 27.47
N ALA A 111 -4.77 4.59 27.53
CA ALA A 111 -5.32 3.34 27.04
C ALA A 111 -6.55 2.89 27.85
N HIS A 112 -6.53 3.18 29.16
CA HIS A 112 -7.53 2.70 30.13
C HIS A 112 -8.61 3.75 30.47
N VAL A 113 -8.54 4.95 29.88
CA VAL A 113 -9.54 6.00 30.09
C VAL A 113 -10.89 5.60 29.52
N ASN A 114 -11.95 5.79 30.31
CA ASN A 114 -13.33 5.78 29.82
C ASN A 114 -13.58 7.03 28.97
N LEU A 115 -13.65 6.86 27.64
CA LEU A 115 -13.77 7.97 26.70
C LEU A 115 -15.07 8.76 26.88
N LYS A 116 -16.17 8.10 27.29
CA LYS A 116 -17.45 8.80 27.50
C LYS A 116 -17.32 9.78 28.66
N GLU A 117 -16.83 9.30 29.80
CA GLU A 117 -16.61 10.13 30.99
C GLU A 117 -15.58 11.23 30.73
N ALA A 118 -14.49 10.90 30.04
CA ALA A 118 -13.47 11.89 29.68
C ALA A 118 -14.02 12.98 28.74
N PHE A 119 -14.88 12.63 27.78
CA PHE A 119 -15.56 13.61 26.94
C PHE A 119 -16.52 14.49 27.75
N ASP A 120 -17.26 13.92 28.69
CA ASP A 120 -18.19 14.68 29.53
C ASP A 120 -17.44 15.66 30.46
N LEU A 121 -16.32 15.23 31.05
CA LEU A 121 -15.44 16.10 31.83
C LEU A 121 -14.81 17.19 30.96
N MET A 122 -14.33 16.85 29.77
CA MET A 122 -13.74 17.82 28.85
C MET A 122 -14.76 18.88 28.40
N ARG A 123 -16.01 18.50 28.14
CA ARG A 123 -17.10 19.44 27.86
C ARG A 123 -17.32 20.40 29.04
N LYS A 124 -17.45 19.86 30.25
CA LYS A 124 -17.64 20.68 31.47
C LYS A 124 -16.49 21.67 31.63
N SER A 125 -15.24 21.21 31.57
CA SER A 125 -14.05 22.05 31.70
C SER A 125 -13.96 23.12 30.61
N TYR A 126 -14.33 22.79 29.37
CA TYR A 126 -14.36 23.74 28.26
C TYR A 126 -15.37 24.88 28.46
N TYR A 127 -16.55 24.58 29.00
CA TYR A 127 -17.55 25.63 29.23
C TYR A 127 -17.22 26.52 30.43
N ILE A 128 -16.56 25.97 31.45
CA ILE A 128 -16.08 26.70 32.64
C ILE A 128 -14.90 27.62 32.28
N ASN A 129 -13.93 27.12 31.52
CA ASN A 129 -12.74 27.87 31.17
C ASN A 129 -12.98 28.75 29.93
N LYS A 130 -13.21 30.05 30.14
CA LYS A 130 -13.48 31.01 29.07
C LYS A 130 -12.27 31.23 28.15
N ASP A 131 -11.05 31.09 28.66
CA ASP A 131 -9.81 31.34 27.90
C ASP A 131 -9.59 30.27 26.82
N ILE A 132 -9.92 29.01 27.11
CA ILE A 132 -9.78 27.89 26.16
C ILE A 132 -10.63 28.11 24.89
N LYS A 133 -11.81 28.76 25.03
CA LYS A 133 -12.70 29.05 23.90
C LYS A 133 -12.08 29.98 22.86
N GLY A 134 -11.14 30.83 23.28
CA GLY A 134 -10.39 31.71 22.38
C GLY A 134 -9.27 31.00 21.61
N VAL A 135 -8.86 29.80 22.04
CA VAL A 135 -7.71 29.08 21.50
C VAL A 135 -8.12 27.91 20.60
N CYS A 136 -9.16 27.15 20.96
CA CYS A 136 -9.57 25.97 20.20
C CYS A 136 -11.06 25.66 20.35
N SER A 137 -11.62 24.95 19.37
CA SER A 137 -13.00 24.48 19.44
C SER A 137 -13.13 23.21 20.29
N LEU A 138 -14.29 23.06 20.95
CA LEU A 138 -14.62 21.83 21.68
C LEU A 138 -14.51 20.57 20.80
N ASP A 139 -14.97 20.63 19.55
CA ASP A 139 -14.86 19.51 18.60
C ASP A 139 -13.40 19.10 18.37
N SER A 140 -12.51 20.08 18.20
CA SER A 140 -11.07 19.83 18.03
C SER A 140 -10.47 19.13 19.24
N LEU A 141 -10.84 19.55 20.46
CA LEU A 141 -10.37 18.94 21.69
C LEU A 141 -10.87 17.50 21.86
N LEU A 142 -12.17 17.28 21.67
CA LEU A 142 -12.76 15.94 21.79
C LEU A 142 -12.16 14.97 20.76
N LYS A 143 -11.97 15.45 19.53
CA LYS A 143 -11.32 14.69 18.45
C LYS A 143 -9.88 14.35 18.81
N GLU A 144 -9.10 15.31 19.31
CA GLU A 144 -7.70 15.09 19.70
C GLU A 144 -7.59 14.08 20.85
N LEU A 145 -8.43 14.21 21.89
CA LEU A 145 -8.48 13.23 22.99
C LEU A 145 -8.82 11.82 22.47
N GLY A 146 -9.82 11.71 21.59
CA GLY A 146 -10.21 10.44 20.97
C GLY A 146 -9.06 9.80 20.19
N ILE A 147 -8.33 10.58 19.38
CA ILE A 147 -7.18 10.12 18.62
C ILE A 147 -6.06 9.63 19.55
N ARG A 148 -5.75 10.39 20.60
CA ARG A 148 -4.70 10.02 21.57
C ARG A 148 -5.04 8.76 22.35
N ALA A 149 -6.26 8.65 22.85
CA ALA A 149 -6.72 7.45 23.54
C ALA A 149 -6.71 6.23 22.61
N GLN A 150 -7.14 6.38 21.36
CA GLN A 150 -7.09 5.29 20.39
C GLN A 150 -5.64 4.86 20.07
N LYS A 151 -4.71 5.81 19.94
CA LYS A 151 -3.28 5.53 19.77
C LYS A 151 -2.74 4.76 20.98
N ALA A 152 -3.01 5.23 22.19
CA ALA A 152 -2.58 4.56 23.44
C ALA A 152 -3.13 3.13 23.54
N ARG A 153 -4.41 2.92 23.23
CA ARG A 153 -5.03 1.59 23.23
C ARG A 153 -4.38 0.64 22.25
N TYR A 154 -4.06 1.12 21.04
CA TYR A 154 -3.36 0.32 20.05
C TYR A 154 -1.96 -0.08 20.54
N GLU A 155 -1.20 0.88 21.07
CA GLU A 155 0.18 0.66 21.56
C GLU A 155 0.21 -0.27 22.77
N ASP A 156 -0.71 -0.08 23.72
CA ASP A 156 -0.88 -0.99 24.86
C ASP A 156 -1.25 -2.40 24.39
N PHE A 157 -2.23 -2.52 23.50
CA PHE A 157 -2.70 -3.81 23.01
C PHE A 157 -1.62 -4.56 22.23
N ILE A 158 -0.85 -3.88 21.35
CA ILE A 158 0.24 -4.53 20.61
C ILE A 158 1.36 -4.99 21.55
N ILE A 159 1.73 -4.20 22.56
CA ILE A 159 2.77 -4.58 23.54
C ILE A 159 2.33 -5.79 24.38
N ARG A 160 1.06 -5.83 24.83
CA ARG A 160 0.51 -6.98 25.54
C ARG A 160 0.42 -8.22 24.65
N LEU A 161 -0.03 -8.05 23.39
CA LEU A 161 -0.13 -9.13 22.42
C LEU A 161 1.26 -9.73 22.14
N VAL A 162 2.26 -8.88 21.91
CA VAL A 162 3.65 -9.30 21.69
C VAL A 162 4.21 -10.02 22.91
N SER A 163 3.94 -9.53 24.12
CA SER A 163 4.35 -10.22 25.36
C SER A 163 3.70 -11.61 25.50
N ALA A 164 2.46 -11.77 25.05
CA ALA A 164 1.77 -13.08 25.07
C ALA A 164 2.33 -14.07 24.02
N TYR A 165 2.98 -13.56 22.97
CA TYR A 165 3.63 -14.34 21.92
C TYR A 165 5.14 -14.50 22.16
N GLU A 166 5.65 -14.01 23.30
CA GLU A 166 7.04 -14.19 23.70
C GLU A 166 7.38 -15.68 23.71
N ASP A 167 8.55 -16.02 23.16
CA ASP A 167 9.07 -17.39 23.00
C ASP A 167 8.27 -18.32 22.05
N TYR A 168 7.14 -17.88 21.48
CA TYR A 168 6.43 -18.64 20.45
C TYR A 168 6.99 -18.36 19.05
N VAL A 169 7.07 -19.41 18.24
CA VAL A 169 7.04 -19.26 16.78
C VAL A 169 5.61 -19.06 16.35
N PHE A 170 5.34 -17.99 15.62
CA PHE A 170 4.02 -17.70 15.08
C PHE A 170 4.03 -17.55 13.56
N TYR A 171 2.87 -17.85 12.98
CA TYR A 171 2.61 -17.82 11.56
C TYR A 171 1.49 -16.83 11.25
N LEU A 172 1.58 -16.26 10.05
CA LEU A 172 0.69 -15.22 9.56
C LEU A 172 -0.06 -15.74 8.31
N PRO A 173 -1.28 -16.29 8.48
CA PRO A 173 -2.09 -16.80 7.37
C PRO A 173 -2.29 -15.75 6.27
N ALA A 174 -2.19 -16.20 5.01
CA ALA A 174 -2.30 -15.35 3.83
C ALA A 174 -3.73 -15.31 3.30
N PHE A 175 -4.26 -14.11 3.07
CA PHE A 175 -5.57 -13.89 2.44
C PHE A 175 -5.39 -13.05 1.19
N MET A 176 -6.35 -13.10 0.28
CA MET A 176 -6.28 -12.36 -0.98
C MET A 176 -7.50 -11.48 -1.17
N ASP A 177 -7.35 -10.23 -1.59
CA ASP A 177 -8.51 -9.47 -2.10
C ASP A 177 -8.85 -9.89 -3.54
N PHE A 178 -9.98 -9.42 -4.04
CA PHE A 178 -10.43 -9.70 -5.40
C PHE A 178 -9.46 -9.23 -6.51
N ARG A 179 -8.47 -8.41 -6.17
CA ARG A 179 -7.46 -7.92 -7.11
C ARG A 179 -6.25 -8.83 -7.11
N GLY A 180 -6.16 -9.82 -6.23
CA GLY A 180 -4.97 -10.63 -6.08
C GLY A 180 -3.96 -10.10 -5.04
N ARG A 181 -4.29 -9.03 -4.30
CA ARG A 181 -3.38 -8.50 -3.27
C ARG A 181 -3.43 -9.35 -2.02
N ILE A 182 -2.27 -9.62 -1.45
CA ILE A 182 -2.13 -10.49 -0.30
C ILE A 182 -2.18 -9.68 1.00
N TYR A 183 -3.00 -10.13 1.94
CA TYR A 183 -3.18 -9.54 3.27
C TYR A 183 -2.88 -10.56 4.38
N ARG A 184 -2.78 -10.03 5.59
CA ARG A 184 -2.67 -10.77 6.85
C ARG A 184 -3.80 -10.29 7.76
N CYS A 185 -4.23 -11.16 8.67
CA CYS A 185 -5.24 -10.81 9.65
C CYS A 185 -4.59 -10.43 10.99
N GLY A 186 -5.30 -9.63 11.81
CA GLY A 186 -4.80 -9.12 13.08
C GLY A 186 -3.96 -7.86 12.93
N ILE A 187 -3.26 -7.48 14.01
CA ILE A 187 -2.45 -6.24 14.07
C ILE A 187 -0.95 -6.49 14.29
N LEU A 188 -0.55 -7.75 14.49
CA LEU A 188 0.85 -8.15 14.65
C LEU A 188 1.32 -8.79 13.34
N HIS A 189 1.66 -7.96 12.35
CA HIS A 189 2.19 -8.42 11.07
C HIS A 189 2.98 -7.32 10.34
N PHE A 190 3.74 -7.69 9.30
CA PHE A 190 4.64 -6.78 8.58
C PHE A 190 3.97 -5.69 7.72
N HIS A 191 2.65 -5.74 7.50
CA HIS A 191 1.89 -4.63 6.88
C HIS A 191 1.42 -3.55 7.88
N GLU A 192 1.66 -3.74 9.18
CA GLU A 192 1.18 -2.81 10.22
C GLU A 192 2.11 -1.64 10.46
N ARG A 193 1.76 -0.83 11.47
CA ARG A 193 2.53 0.36 11.86
C ARG A 193 3.92 0.00 12.35
N ASP A 194 4.79 1.01 12.37
CA ASP A 194 6.20 0.94 12.76
C ASP A 194 6.44 0.10 14.03
N LEU A 195 5.73 0.38 15.12
CA LEU A 195 5.83 -0.36 16.39
C LEU A 195 5.50 -1.86 16.26
N ALA A 196 4.49 -2.25 15.48
CA ALA A 196 4.18 -3.67 15.32
C ALA A 196 5.27 -4.39 14.51
N ARG A 197 5.80 -3.71 13.48
CA ARG A 197 6.84 -4.25 12.60
C ARG A 197 8.18 -4.42 13.32
N SER A 198 8.50 -3.55 14.28
CA SER A 198 9.76 -3.63 15.03
C SER A 198 9.84 -4.85 15.95
N PHE A 199 8.70 -5.43 16.31
CA PHE A 199 8.65 -6.63 17.16
C PHE A 199 8.76 -7.95 16.38
N ILE A 200 8.80 -7.94 15.05
CA ILE A 200 8.75 -9.16 14.24
C ILE A 200 10.14 -9.47 13.68
N GLU A 201 10.59 -10.71 13.88
CA GLU A 201 11.78 -11.27 13.26
C GLU A 201 11.47 -12.64 12.64
N PHE A 202 12.32 -13.13 11.74
CA PHE A 202 12.18 -14.47 11.21
C PHE A 202 12.54 -15.52 12.28
N ALA A 203 11.78 -16.62 12.32
CA ALA A 203 12.01 -17.70 13.28
C ALA A 203 13.17 -18.61 12.90
N ASP A 204 13.39 -18.79 11.60
CA ASP A 204 14.39 -19.69 11.03
C ASP A 204 15.72 -18.96 10.88
N ASN A 205 16.82 -19.62 11.26
CA ASN A 205 18.16 -19.22 10.85
C ASN A 205 18.44 -19.90 9.52
N GLN A 206 18.66 -19.13 8.44
CA GLN A 206 19.39 -19.69 7.31
C GLN A 206 20.80 -20.05 7.81
N GLU A 207 21.33 -21.21 7.44
CA GLU A 207 22.60 -21.72 7.94
C GLU A 207 23.80 -20.82 7.61
N GLU A 208 24.66 -20.69 8.63
CA GLU A 208 26.09 -20.38 8.69
C GLU A 208 26.71 -19.26 7.83
N GLY A 209 26.95 -18.13 8.52
CA GLY A 209 28.07 -17.24 8.27
C GLY A 209 27.63 -15.81 8.02
N CYS A 210 27.49 -15.01 9.09
CA CYS A 210 27.35 -13.57 8.95
C CYS A 210 28.61 -13.00 8.29
N LYS A 211 28.58 -12.89 6.96
CA LYS A 211 29.55 -12.13 6.20
C LYS A 211 29.48 -10.69 6.69
N GLN A 212 30.61 -9.98 6.75
CA GLN A 212 30.67 -8.55 7.05
C GLN A 212 29.62 -7.74 6.25
N SER A 213 29.26 -8.20 5.05
CA SER A 213 28.20 -7.65 4.22
C SER A 213 26.80 -7.65 4.85
N VAL A 214 26.43 -8.63 5.67
CA VAL A 214 25.07 -8.70 6.26
C VAL A 214 24.90 -7.60 7.31
N LYS A 215 25.92 -7.38 8.14
CA LYS A 215 25.96 -6.28 9.10
C LYS A 215 25.84 -4.91 8.41
N ASP A 216 26.54 -4.72 7.31
CA ASP A 216 26.44 -3.49 6.53
C ASP A 216 25.04 -3.32 5.92
N ILE A 217 24.40 -4.39 5.44
CA ILE A 217 23.01 -4.37 4.97
C ILE A 217 22.05 -3.93 6.09
N VAL A 218 22.21 -4.44 7.32
CA VAL A 218 21.38 -4.04 8.47
C VAL A 218 21.63 -2.58 8.83
N ALA A 219 22.89 -2.13 8.85
CA ALA A 219 23.26 -0.74 9.12
C ALA A 219 22.67 0.24 8.08
N ILE A 220 22.80 -0.09 6.79
CA ILE A 220 22.17 0.63 5.68
C ILE A 220 20.65 0.66 5.88
N SER A 221 20.05 -0.49 6.20
CA SER A 221 18.61 -0.58 6.44
C SER A 221 18.16 0.23 7.65
N ALA A 222 18.99 0.38 8.67
CA ALA A 222 18.73 1.27 9.81
C ALA A 222 18.75 2.72 9.34
N ALA A 223 19.79 3.14 8.60
CA ALA A 223 19.87 4.48 8.03
C ALA A 223 18.61 4.84 7.22
N PHE A 224 18.13 3.94 6.34
CA PHE A 224 16.90 4.17 5.57
C PHE A 224 15.61 4.25 6.40
N LYS A 225 15.59 3.70 7.62
CA LYS A 225 14.48 3.91 8.59
C LYS A 225 14.59 5.24 9.31
N TYR A 226 15.78 5.84 9.36
CA TYR A 226 15.97 7.19 9.86
C TYR A 226 15.57 8.24 8.83
N LYS A 227 16.21 8.23 7.65
CA LYS A 227 15.96 9.20 6.57
C LYS A 227 16.22 8.58 5.20
N LYS A 228 15.91 9.33 4.15
CA LYS A 228 16.18 8.92 2.77
C LYS A 228 17.63 9.17 2.38
N PHE A 229 18.16 8.30 1.53
CA PHE A 229 19.47 8.42 0.87
C PHE A 229 19.32 8.19 -0.63
N TYR A 230 20.31 8.65 -1.39
CA TYR A 230 20.37 8.54 -2.85
C TYR A 230 21.31 7.43 -3.32
N ASP A 231 22.07 6.84 -2.40
CA ASP A 231 22.92 5.68 -2.62
C ASP A 231 23.11 4.94 -1.29
N TYR A 232 23.59 3.71 -1.37
CA TYR A 232 23.73 2.84 -0.21
C TYR A 232 24.99 3.14 0.62
N ASP A 233 26.04 3.70 0.00
CA ASP A 233 27.31 3.98 0.67
C ASP A 233 27.19 5.20 1.58
N ASP A 234 26.52 6.27 1.15
CA ASP A 234 26.16 7.43 1.97
C ASP A 234 25.29 7.02 3.16
N ALA A 235 24.39 6.06 2.97
CA ALA A 235 23.55 5.53 4.04
C ALA A 235 24.39 4.78 5.10
N LEU A 236 25.34 3.94 4.64
CA LEU A 236 26.26 3.23 5.52
C LEU A 236 27.19 4.18 6.25
N GLN A 237 27.76 5.16 5.55
CA GLN A 237 28.67 6.15 6.11
C GLN A 237 27.95 7.00 7.16
N TRP A 238 26.76 7.49 6.85
CA TRP A 238 25.95 8.22 7.83
C TRP A 238 25.68 7.40 9.10
N TYR A 239 25.41 6.09 8.97
CA TYR A 239 25.22 5.23 10.13
C TYR A 239 26.50 5.11 10.96
N LYS A 240 27.66 4.93 10.31
CA LYS A 240 28.98 4.86 10.97
C LYS A 240 29.34 6.16 11.67
N ASP A 241 29.09 7.31 11.05
CA ASP A 241 29.39 8.63 11.62
C ASP A 241 28.56 8.93 12.87
N ASN A 242 27.35 8.38 12.95
CA ASN A 242 26.45 8.56 14.10
C ASN A 242 26.57 7.42 15.13
N HIS A 243 27.49 6.48 14.93
CA HIS A 243 27.63 5.29 15.77
C HIS A 243 27.83 5.64 17.25
N ASN A 244 28.76 6.54 17.57
CA ASN A 244 29.02 6.92 18.97
C ASN A 244 27.77 7.50 19.67
N THR A 245 27.00 8.34 18.97
CA THR A 245 25.77 8.93 19.50
C THR A 245 24.69 7.87 19.72
N ILE A 246 24.46 7.01 18.72
CA ILE A 246 23.43 5.96 18.75
C ILE A 246 23.65 5.00 19.91
N TYR A 247 24.91 4.63 20.20
CA TYR A 247 25.26 3.60 21.17
C TYR A 247 25.73 4.14 22.53
N ALA A 248 25.64 5.45 22.77
CA ALA A 248 26.07 6.04 24.04
C ALA A 248 25.22 5.58 25.25
N SER A 249 23.92 5.37 25.06
CA SER A 249 22.97 4.86 26.06
C SER A 249 21.58 4.63 25.44
N ASP A 250 20.69 3.92 26.14
CA ASP A 250 19.28 3.79 25.75
C ASP A 250 18.59 5.16 25.59
N GLN A 251 18.84 6.10 26.51
CA GLN A 251 18.32 7.47 26.41
C GLN A 251 18.81 8.15 25.13
N SER A 252 20.09 8.02 24.79
CA SER A 252 20.67 8.60 23.58
C SER A 252 20.04 8.00 22.32
N LEU A 253 19.87 6.68 22.29
CA LEU A 253 19.18 5.97 21.21
C LEU A 253 17.74 6.49 21.03
N ILE A 254 16.99 6.66 22.12
CA ILE A 254 15.60 7.16 22.07
C ILE A 254 15.54 8.60 21.55
N CYS A 255 16.37 9.48 22.09
CA CYS A 255 16.46 10.88 21.65
C CYS A 255 16.85 10.98 20.17
N PHE A 256 17.77 10.13 19.71
CA PHE A 256 18.18 10.06 18.31
C PHE A 256 17.03 9.54 17.43
N ALA A 257 16.42 8.41 17.81
CA ALA A 257 15.35 7.76 17.06
C ALA A 257 14.08 8.62 16.92
N LYS A 258 13.86 9.60 17.79
CA LYS A 258 12.76 10.57 17.69
C LYS A 258 12.67 11.26 16.33
N SER A 259 13.82 11.49 15.69
CA SER A 259 13.91 12.16 14.38
C SER A 259 13.84 11.19 13.20
N ALA A 260 13.76 9.88 13.45
CA ALA A 260 13.67 8.87 12.42
C ALA A 260 12.31 8.86 11.73
N SER A 261 12.29 8.46 10.47
CA SER A 261 11.05 8.27 9.69
C SER A 261 10.21 7.10 10.22
N ASP A 262 10.88 6.05 10.69
CA ASP A 262 10.31 4.84 11.30
C ASP A 262 11.11 4.51 12.59
N PRO A 263 10.84 5.21 13.72
CA PRO A 263 11.66 5.15 14.95
C PRO A 263 11.86 3.76 15.54
N PHE A 264 10.81 2.94 15.64
CA PHE A 264 10.90 1.63 16.28
C PHE A 264 11.60 0.60 15.38
N GLN A 265 11.37 0.64 14.06
CA GLN A 265 12.16 -0.18 13.13
C GLN A 265 13.63 0.25 13.08
N PHE A 266 13.94 1.54 13.28
CA PHE A 266 15.31 2.00 13.44
C PHE A 266 15.95 1.40 14.70
N ILE A 267 15.28 1.53 15.85
CA ILE A 267 15.71 0.94 17.13
C ILE A 267 15.92 -0.57 16.99
N ALA A 268 14.98 -1.29 16.39
CA ALA A 268 15.09 -2.74 16.19
C ALA A 268 16.36 -3.16 15.46
N LYS A 269 16.78 -2.40 14.45
CA LYS A 269 18.01 -2.68 13.70
C LYS A 269 19.26 -2.30 14.47
N VAL A 270 19.22 -1.22 15.24
CA VAL A 270 20.33 -0.83 16.13
C VAL A 270 20.56 -1.89 17.21
N LEU A 271 19.49 -2.38 17.85
CA LEU A 271 19.58 -3.37 18.92
C LEU A 271 20.02 -4.77 18.44
N SER A 272 19.95 -5.05 17.14
CA SER A 272 20.40 -6.34 16.58
C SER A 272 21.92 -6.57 16.63
N LYS A 273 22.71 -5.54 17.01
CA LYS A 273 24.18 -5.58 16.95
C LYS A 273 24.84 -6.48 18.00
N ASP A 274 24.15 -6.84 19.07
CA ASP A 274 24.76 -7.56 20.18
C ASP A 274 25.04 -9.06 19.91
N ASP A 275 24.55 -9.62 18.79
CA ASP A 275 24.84 -11.00 18.39
C ASP A 275 24.95 -11.12 16.86
N VAL A 276 26.14 -11.51 16.39
CA VAL A 276 26.45 -11.66 14.95
C VAL A 276 25.58 -12.75 14.31
N GLN A 277 25.09 -13.73 15.08
CA GLN A 277 24.21 -14.79 14.57
C GLN A 277 22.75 -14.35 14.40
N GLU A 278 22.36 -13.17 14.89
CA GLU A 278 20.98 -12.68 14.81
C GLU A 278 20.66 -11.88 13.55
N TYR A 279 21.68 -11.43 12.80
CA TYR A 279 21.45 -10.56 11.64
C TYR A 279 20.56 -11.21 10.56
N ASP A 280 20.63 -12.53 10.41
CA ASP A 280 19.84 -13.27 9.42
C ASP A 280 18.35 -13.34 9.75
N ARG A 281 17.97 -13.05 11.01
CA ARG A 281 16.57 -12.98 11.42
C ARG A 281 15.93 -11.61 11.19
N ILE A 282 16.75 -10.57 11.03
CA ILE A 282 16.27 -9.18 10.97
C ILE A 282 15.59 -8.91 9.63
N PRO A 283 14.30 -8.55 9.60
CA PRO A 283 13.63 -8.29 8.34
C PRO A 283 14.16 -7.02 7.66
N ILE A 284 14.67 -7.19 6.43
CA ILE A 284 15.06 -6.09 5.55
C ILE A 284 13.90 -5.79 4.60
N SER A 285 13.23 -4.66 4.81
CA SER A 285 12.14 -4.20 3.94
C SER A 285 12.69 -3.49 2.71
N GLN A 286 12.29 -3.93 1.52
CA GLN A 286 12.54 -3.22 0.26
C GLN A 286 11.20 -2.83 -0.37
N ASP A 287 11.00 -1.52 -0.52
CA ASP A 287 9.79 -0.96 -1.13
C ASP A 287 10.14 -0.41 -2.51
N ALA A 288 9.31 -0.71 -3.52
CA ALA A 288 9.49 -0.13 -4.85
C ALA A 288 9.17 1.38 -4.84
N ALA A 289 10.01 2.17 -5.50
CA ALA A 289 9.82 3.62 -5.62
C ALA A 289 8.61 3.91 -6.53
N ALA A 290 7.44 4.09 -5.91
CA ALA A 290 6.18 4.36 -6.61
C ALA A 290 5.80 3.25 -7.60
N SER A 291 5.60 2.03 -7.08
CA SER A 291 5.33 0.78 -7.84
C SER A 291 4.36 0.96 -9.02
N ALA A 292 3.25 1.66 -8.85
CA ALA A 292 2.30 1.88 -9.94
C ALA A 292 2.88 2.72 -11.10
N TYR A 293 3.65 3.77 -10.81
CA TYR A 293 4.33 4.54 -11.86
C TYR A 293 5.41 3.72 -12.54
N GLN A 294 6.11 2.86 -11.79
CA GLN A 294 7.10 1.94 -12.33
C GLN A 294 6.45 0.95 -13.32
N ILE A 295 5.36 0.30 -12.91
CA ILE A 295 4.59 -0.62 -13.77
C ILE A 295 4.04 0.11 -15.00
N MET A 296 3.47 1.31 -14.83
CA MET A 296 2.96 2.07 -15.97
C MET A 296 4.04 2.53 -16.93
N SER A 297 5.21 2.92 -16.43
CA SER A 297 6.35 3.28 -17.28
C SER A 297 6.80 2.12 -18.16
N TYR A 298 6.78 0.90 -17.62
CA TYR A 298 7.05 -0.32 -18.37
C TYR A 298 5.98 -0.58 -19.45
N LEU A 299 4.70 -0.57 -19.05
CA LEU A 299 3.59 -0.87 -19.96
C LEU A 299 3.44 0.15 -21.11
N LEU A 300 3.78 1.42 -20.83
CA LEU A 300 3.73 2.51 -21.81
C LEU A 300 5.06 2.70 -22.54
N LEU A 301 6.10 1.92 -22.22
CA LEU A 301 7.46 2.11 -22.73
C LEU A 301 7.97 3.55 -22.54
N ASN A 302 7.60 4.17 -21.43
CA ASN A 302 8.00 5.53 -21.09
C ASN A 302 9.37 5.51 -20.40
N GLU A 303 10.42 5.70 -21.19
CA GLU A 303 11.81 5.62 -20.75
C GLU A 303 12.17 6.67 -19.69
N GLU A 304 11.63 7.88 -19.81
CA GLU A 304 11.89 8.96 -18.86
C GLU A 304 11.29 8.64 -17.47
N MET A 305 10.03 8.23 -17.42
CA MET A 305 9.38 7.81 -16.18
C MET A 305 10.01 6.53 -15.61
N ALA A 306 10.46 5.62 -16.47
CA ALA A 306 11.16 4.41 -16.07
C ALA A 306 12.48 4.74 -15.36
N ARG A 307 13.24 5.74 -15.82
CA ARG A 307 14.41 6.27 -15.09
C ARG A 307 14.01 6.93 -13.77
N ARG A 308 13.01 7.81 -13.77
CA ARG A 308 12.54 8.54 -12.57
C ARG A 308 11.98 7.62 -11.47
N THR A 309 11.55 6.41 -11.83
CA THR A 309 11.02 5.38 -10.93
C THR A 309 12.02 4.26 -10.61
N ASN A 310 13.27 4.37 -11.07
CA ASN A 310 14.33 3.38 -10.89
C ASN A 310 14.05 2.01 -11.55
N LEU A 311 13.17 1.95 -12.57
CA LEU A 311 13.04 0.76 -13.42
C LEU A 311 14.26 0.60 -14.32
N ILE A 312 14.76 1.71 -14.86
CA ILE A 312 16.04 1.79 -15.57
C ILE A 312 17.02 2.50 -14.64
N PRO A 313 18.22 1.94 -14.38
CA PRO A 313 19.24 2.61 -13.59
C PRO A 313 19.54 3.99 -14.16
N HIS A 314 19.64 4.99 -13.29
CA HIS A 314 20.02 6.33 -13.70
C HIS A 314 21.53 6.41 -14.00
N THR A 315 21.94 7.30 -14.90
CA THR A 315 23.32 7.37 -15.40
C THR A 315 24.35 7.77 -14.36
N ASP A 316 23.93 8.48 -13.30
CA ASP A 316 24.77 8.87 -12.16
C ASP A 316 24.83 7.81 -11.05
N GLY A 317 24.15 6.66 -11.23
CA GLY A 317 24.07 5.59 -10.23
C GLY A 317 23.17 5.91 -9.03
N LYS A 318 22.54 7.09 -8.97
CA LYS A 318 21.75 7.53 -7.82
C LYS A 318 20.30 7.05 -7.90
N ILE A 319 19.74 6.72 -6.74
CA ILE A 319 18.34 6.39 -6.52
C ILE A 319 17.49 7.63 -6.78
N GLN A 320 16.60 7.58 -7.76
CA GLN A 320 15.72 8.67 -8.14
C GLN A 320 14.48 8.74 -7.24
N ASP A 321 14.01 9.97 -6.99
CA ASP A 321 12.77 10.23 -6.27
C ASP A 321 11.74 10.92 -7.18
N VAL A 322 10.88 10.11 -7.79
CA VAL A 322 9.85 10.56 -8.74
C VAL A 322 9.04 11.76 -8.24
N TYR A 323 8.74 11.85 -6.94
CA TYR A 323 7.95 12.96 -6.41
C TYR A 323 8.74 14.26 -6.30
N THR A 324 10.06 14.18 -6.15
CA THR A 324 10.94 15.35 -6.23
C THR A 324 11.07 15.81 -7.68
N CYS A 325 11.14 14.88 -8.64
CA CYS A 325 11.11 15.21 -10.08
C CYS A 325 9.79 15.91 -10.45
N ILE A 326 8.64 15.33 -10.07
CA ILE A 326 7.32 15.94 -10.31
C ILE A 326 7.20 17.32 -9.63
N LEU A 327 7.74 17.49 -8.42
CA LEU A 327 7.77 18.78 -7.75
C LEU A 327 8.54 19.83 -8.57
N LYS A 328 9.71 19.47 -9.09
CA LYS A 328 10.54 20.35 -9.91
C LYS A 328 9.78 20.76 -11.19
N ASP A 329 9.21 19.80 -11.90
CA ASP A 329 8.44 20.06 -13.13
C ASP A 329 7.23 20.95 -12.85
N LEU A 330 6.51 20.70 -11.75
CA LEU A 330 5.37 21.51 -11.35
C LEU A 330 5.78 22.96 -11.04
N LYS A 331 6.90 23.17 -10.34
CA LYS A 331 7.41 24.52 -10.08
C LYS A 331 7.70 25.24 -11.39
N THR A 332 8.46 24.62 -12.30
CA THR A 332 8.75 25.19 -13.62
C THR A 332 7.47 25.55 -14.37
N TYR A 333 6.49 24.65 -14.40
CA TYR A 333 5.20 24.92 -15.04
C TYR A 333 4.49 26.14 -14.42
N LEU A 334 4.43 26.22 -13.08
CA LEU A 334 3.74 27.32 -12.39
C LEU A 334 4.42 28.68 -12.64
N TYR A 335 5.76 28.72 -12.68
CA TYR A 335 6.52 29.93 -13.02
C TYR A 335 6.18 30.48 -14.41
N HIS A 336 5.90 29.61 -15.37
CA HIS A 336 5.48 30.03 -16.72
C HIS A 336 4.01 30.46 -16.80
N GLN A 337 3.15 30.00 -15.89
CA GLN A 337 1.71 30.25 -15.94
C GLN A 337 1.26 31.43 -15.06
N ILE A 338 2.03 31.75 -14.01
CA ILE A 338 1.69 32.78 -13.03
C ILE A 338 2.66 33.96 -13.19
N ASN A 339 2.20 35.02 -13.85
CA ASN A 339 2.98 36.24 -14.07
C ASN A 339 3.15 37.10 -12.80
N ASP A 340 2.42 36.78 -11.72
CA ASP A 340 2.49 37.48 -10.44
C ASP A 340 3.51 36.80 -9.51
N LYS A 341 4.67 37.45 -9.35
CA LYS A 341 5.77 36.96 -8.52
C LYS A 341 5.37 36.75 -7.06
N SER A 342 4.52 37.62 -6.51
CA SER A 342 4.09 37.50 -5.11
C SER A 342 3.23 36.26 -4.87
N LYS A 343 2.39 35.90 -5.84
CA LYS A 343 1.54 34.70 -5.77
C LYS A 343 2.34 33.42 -5.92
N ILE A 344 3.29 33.36 -6.86
CA ILE A 344 4.11 32.17 -7.05
C ILE A 344 4.99 31.89 -5.84
N ASP A 345 5.56 32.93 -5.20
CA ASP A 345 6.37 32.80 -4.00
C ASP A 345 5.55 32.20 -2.83
N ILE A 346 4.29 32.65 -2.66
CA ILE A 346 3.37 32.09 -1.66
C ILE A 346 3.08 30.61 -1.95
N ILE A 347 2.76 30.28 -3.21
CA ILE A 347 2.45 28.91 -3.62
C ILE A 347 3.66 28.00 -3.36
N GLU A 348 4.83 28.42 -3.84
CA GLU A 348 6.07 27.66 -3.75
C GLU A 348 6.48 27.43 -2.30
N SER A 349 6.30 28.41 -1.41
CA SER A 349 6.63 28.30 0.02
C SER A 349 5.94 27.13 0.73
N LYS A 350 4.83 26.62 0.17
CA LYS A 350 4.05 25.49 0.71
C LYS A 350 4.10 24.24 -0.17
N LEU A 351 4.65 24.32 -1.39
CA LEU A 351 4.85 23.18 -2.27
C LEU A 351 6.07 22.38 -1.80
N ASP A 352 5.80 21.25 -1.16
CA ASP A 352 6.83 20.30 -0.76
C ASP A 352 6.59 18.91 -1.35
N ARG A 353 7.63 18.07 -1.28
CA ARG A 353 7.60 16.69 -1.76
C ARG A 353 6.46 15.87 -1.11
N LYS A 354 6.09 16.17 0.13
CA LYS A 354 5.04 15.44 0.87
C LYS A 354 3.67 15.73 0.26
N LEU A 355 3.37 16.99 -0.04
CA LEU A 355 2.17 17.40 -0.75
C LEU A 355 2.11 16.76 -2.13
N ILE A 356 3.19 16.82 -2.91
CA ILE A 356 3.25 16.18 -4.24
C ILE A 356 2.96 14.69 -4.15
N LYS A 357 3.55 13.99 -3.17
CA LYS A 357 3.24 12.58 -2.93
C LYS A 357 1.75 12.37 -2.60
N ILE A 358 1.15 13.19 -1.73
CA ILE A 358 -0.27 13.08 -1.37
C ILE A 358 -1.18 13.28 -2.59
N LEU A 359 -0.81 14.20 -3.49
CA LEU A 359 -1.57 14.52 -4.68
C LEU A 359 -1.46 13.44 -5.75
N PHE A 360 -0.24 13.10 -6.16
CA PHE A 360 0.02 12.28 -7.33
C PHE A 360 0.07 10.79 -7.03
N MET A 361 0.61 10.34 -5.89
CA MET A 361 0.68 8.91 -5.57
C MET A 361 -0.69 8.21 -5.65
N PRO A 362 -1.79 8.76 -5.10
CA PRO A 362 -3.07 8.05 -5.13
C PRO A 362 -3.88 8.33 -6.41
N LEU A 363 -3.44 9.24 -7.28
CA LEU A 363 -4.09 9.56 -8.55
C LEU A 363 -4.17 8.33 -9.45
N ILE A 364 -3.07 7.60 -9.59
CA ILE A 364 -2.99 6.35 -10.37
C ILE A 364 -3.86 5.23 -9.78
N TYR A 365 -4.13 5.29 -8.48
CA TYR A 365 -5.03 4.36 -7.78
C TYR A 365 -6.49 4.84 -7.72
N GLY A 366 -6.82 5.93 -8.43
CA GLY A 366 -8.19 6.38 -8.64
C GLY A 366 -8.64 7.60 -7.83
N LYS A 367 -7.73 8.31 -7.16
CA LYS A 367 -8.05 9.58 -6.49
C LYS A 367 -8.69 10.57 -7.45
N THR A 368 -9.72 11.28 -6.99
CA THR A 368 -10.46 12.25 -7.79
C THR A 368 -9.86 13.65 -7.68
N LEU A 369 -10.14 14.50 -8.66
CA LEU A 369 -9.73 15.91 -8.62
C LEU A 369 -10.31 16.63 -7.39
N ASN A 370 -11.58 16.39 -7.04
CA ASN A 370 -12.19 16.96 -5.83
C ASN A 370 -11.44 16.56 -4.55
N SER A 371 -10.91 15.33 -4.49
CA SER A 371 -10.10 14.91 -3.35
C SER A 371 -8.75 15.63 -3.32
N MET A 372 -8.11 15.82 -4.48
CA MET A 372 -6.85 16.57 -4.58
C MET A 372 -7.04 18.04 -4.20
N GLU A 373 -8.13 18.65 -4.67
CA GLU A 373 -8.55 19.99 -4.28
C GLU A 373 -8.68 20.11 -2.76
N ASN A 374 -9.34 19.15 -2.11
CA ASN A 374 -9.48 19.16 -0.65
C ASN A 374 -8.12 19.07 0.06
N ASP A 375 -7.15 18.29 -0.46
CA ASP A 375 -5.80 18.24 0.12
C ASP A 375 -5.07 19.58 -0.03
N ILE A 376 -5.22 20.23 -1.18
CA ILE A 376 -4.66 21.57 -1.43
C ILE A 376 -5.31 22.57 -0.48
N ARG A 377 -6.65 22.62 -0.40
CA ARG A 377 -7.38 23.49 0.53
C ARG A 377 -6.93 23.26 1.98
N GLN A 378 -6.75 22.02 2.41
CA GLN A 378 -6.23 21.71 3.75
C GLN A 378 -4.80 22.20 3.96
N ARG A 379 -3.94 22.13 2.93
CA ARG A 379 -2.53 22.56 3.02
C ARG A 379 -2.37 24.08 2.98
N TYR A 380 -3.18 24.75 2.17
CA TYR A 380 -3.12 26.19 1.91
C TYR A 380 -4.12 27.01 2.76
N GLY A 381 -5.02 26.36 3.50
CA GLY A 381 -5.97 27.02 4.40
C GLY A 381 -6.92 27.98 3.67
N GLN A 382 -7.14 29.16 4.26
CA GLN A 382 -8.03 30.23 3.74
C GLN A 382 -7.46 30.99 2.53
N LEU A 383 -6.36 30.55 1.90
CA LEU A 383 -5.88 31.08 0.62
C LEU A 383 -6.76 30.62 -0.57
N ILE A 384 -8.09 30.58 -0.37
CA ILE A 384 -9.11 30.05 -1.28
C ILE A 384 -8.99 30.64 -2.68
N ASN A 385 -8.75 31.95 -2.79
CA ASN A 385 -8.66 32.64 -4.08
C ASN A 385 -7.49 32.12 -4.95
N VAL A 386 -6.37 31.73 -4.34
CA VAL A 386 -5.20 31.19 -5.06
C VAL A 386 -5.43 29.73 -5.46
N VAL A 387 -6.15 28.98 -4.62
CA VAL A 387 -6.47 27.56 -4.82
C VAL A 387 -7.54 27.39 -5.89
N GLU A 388 -8.58 28.23 -5.92
CA GLU A 388 -9.61 28.22 -6.96
C GLU A 388 -9.05 28.56 -8.35
N GLU A 389 -8.08 29.49 -8.43
CA GLU A 389 -7.40 29.84 -9.67
C GLU A 389 -6.46 28.71 -10.16
N LEU A 390 -5.74 28.05 -9.25
CA LEU A 390 -4.91 26.87 -9.55
C LEU A 390 -5.76 25.68 -10.03
N ILE A 391 -6.88 25.38 -9.36
CA ILE A 391 -7.76 24.27 -9.70
C ILE A 391 -8.49 24.52 -11.01
N SER A 392 -8.96 25.75 -11.24
CA SER A 392 -9.54 26.17 -12.51
C SER A 392 -8.54 25.98 -13.65
N ARG A 393 -7.26 26.34 -13.47
CA ARG A 393 -6.23 26.19 -14.52
C ARG A 393 -5.77 24.75 -14.74
N ILE A 394 -5.63 23.94 -13.68
CA ILE A 394 -5.34 22.51 -13.78
C ILE A 394 -6.51 21.77 -14.46
N GLY A 395 -7.75 22.13 -14.12
CA GLY A 395 -8.98 21.56 -14.68
C GLY A 395 -9.33 22.04 -16.11
N SER A 396 -8.92 23.26 -16.49
CA SER A 396 -9.19 23.89 -17.80
C SER A 396 -8.32 23.38 -18.95
N THR A 397 -7.48 22.37 -18.72
CA THR A 397 -6.87 21.55 -19.79
C THR A 397 -7.89 20.83 -20.68
N LYS A 398 -9.21 21.00 -20.42
CA LYS A 398 -10.29 20.61 -21.32
C LYS A 398 -10.56 21.59 -22.48
N ALA A 399 -9.98 22.79 -22.52
CA ALA A 399 -10.45 23.86 -23.44
C ALA A 399 -9.41 24.58 -24.33
N ARG A 400 -8.16 24.11 -24.47
CA ARG A 400 -7.22 24.67 -25.47
C ARG A 400 -6.33 23.59 -26.08
N SER A 401 -6.87 22.88 -27.07
CA SER A 401 -6.09 22.35 -28.17
C SER A 401 -5.87 23.50 -29.14
N GLU A 402 -4.66 24.05 -29.17
CA GLU A 402 -4.06 24.88 -30.23
C GLU A 402 -2.97 25.72 -29.57
N ASN A 403 -1.81 25.09 -29.34
CA ASN A 403 -0.48 25.63 -29.65
C ASN A 403 0.61 24.78 -29.01
N ASN A 404 1.58 24.41 -29.86
CA ASN A 404 2.78 23.64 -29.58
C ASN A 404 3.51 24.04 -28.29
N MET A 405 3.55 23.16 -27.30
CA MET A 405 4.64 23.03 -26.31
C MET A 405 4.69 21.56 -25.86
N ASN A 406 5.83 20.91 -26.11
CA ASN A 406 6.09 19.49 -25.81
C ASN A 406 6.13 19.17 -24.30
N GLU A 407 5.56 18.00 -23.96
CA GLU A 407 6.06 16.95 -23.03
C GLU A 407 6.52 17.39 -21.63
N PRO A 408 5.64 17.28 -20.59
CA PRO A 408 5.50 16.02 -19.82
C PRO A 408 4.05 15.68 -19.37
N LEU A 409 3.07 16.53 -19.73
CA LEU A 409 1.66 16.36 -19.36
C LEU A 409 0.83 15.61 -20.41
N ASP A 410 1.31 15.55 -21.65
CA ASP A 410 0.68 14.75 -22.71
C ASP A 410 0.77 13.25 -22.43
N ASP A 411 1.76 12.76 -21.68
CA ASP A 411 1.80 11.37 -21.23
C ASP A 411 0.72 11.04 -20.20
N PHE A 412 0.33 11.99 -19.34
CA PHE A 412 -0.80 11.80 -18.43
C PHE A 412 -2.15 11.92 -19.15
N ARG A 413 -2.22 12.77 -20.19
CA ARG A 413 -3.38 12.90 -21.06
C ARG A 413 -3.55 11.65 -21.94
N ASN A 414 -2.44 11.10 -22.45
CA ASN A 414 -2.37 9.85 -23.18
C ASN A 414 -2.65 8.67 -22.26
N LEU A 415 -2.17 8.67 -21.02
CA LEU A 415 -2.51 7.67 -20.01
C LEU A 415 -4.00 7.72 -19.64
N LYS A 416 -4.56 8.91 -19.38
CA LYS A 416 -5.99 9.06 -19.10
C LYS A 416 -6.83 8.70 -20.32
N THR A 417 -6.43 9.12 -21.52
CA THR A 417 -7.13 8.83 -22.78
C THR A 417 -7.00 7.36 -23.17
N TRP A 418 -5.85 6.74 -22.91
CA TRP A 418 -5.59 5.32 -23.13
C TRP A 418 -6.36 4.48 -22.11
N LEU A 419 -6.34 4.83 -20.82
CA LEU A 419 -7.18 4.19 -19.80
C LEU A 419 -8.66 4.38 -20.12
N THR A 420 -9.08 5.56 -20.59
CA THR A 420 -10.47 5.85 -21.01
C THR A 420 -10.86 5.05 -22.26
N ARG A 421 -9.98 4.95 -23.26
CA ARG A 421 -10.21 4.14 -24.47
C ARG A 421 -10.16 2.64 -24.19
N ALA A 422 -9.27 2.18 -23.32
CA ALA A 422 -9.20 0.81 -22.84
C ALA A 422 -10.46 0.45 -22.03
N CYS A 423 -11.00 1.40 -21.25
CA CYS A 423 -12.29 1.28 -20.58
C CYS A 423 -13.45 1.16 -21.58
N GLN A 424 -13.51 2.05 -22.60
CA GLN A 424 -14.56 2.03 -23.63
C GLN A 424 -14.54 0.75 -24.48
N ASN A 425 -13.34 0.19 -24.73
CA ASN A 425 -13.19 -1.05 -25.49
C ASN A 425 -13.46 -2.32 -24.66
N ALA A 426 -13.48 -2.22 -23.32
CA ALA A 426 -13.82 -3.32 -22.41
C ALA A 426 -15.34 -3.46 -22.19
N GLU A 427 -16.14 -2.45 -22.54
CA GLU A 427 -17.60 -2.42 -22.37
C GLU A 427 -18.38 -2.85 -23.64
N ASP A 428 -17.71 -2.97 -24.79
CA ASP A 428 -18.34 -3.34 -26.06
C ASP A 428 -18.12 -4.85 -26.32
N GLU A 429 -19.17 -5.66 -26.12
CA GLU A 429 -19.16 -7.11 -26.38
C GLU A 429 -18.76 -7.48 -27.82
N THR A 430 -18.84 -6.52 -28.76
CA THR A 430 -18.40 -6.70 -30.15
C THR A 430 -16.98 -6.17 -30.43
N LYS A 431 -16.38 -5.37 -29.54
CA LYS A 431 -15.04 -4.79 -29.69
C LYS A 431 -14.03 -5.15 -28.60
N GLY A 432 -14.34 -6.12 -27.74
CA GLY A 432 -13.39 -6.86 -26.88
C GLY A 432 -12.28 -7.62 -27.63
N ARG A 433 -11.94 -7.19 -28.85
CA ARG A 433 -10.79 -7.60 -29.64
C ARG A 433 -9.91 -6.36 -29.94
N LEU A 434 -9.41 -5.68 -28.91
CA LEU A 434 -8.21 -4.84 -29.12
C LEU A 434 -7.03 -5.79 -29.46
N PRO A 435 -6.34 -5.58 -30.59
CA PRO A 435 -5.41 -6.55 -31.18
C PRO A 435 -4.03 -6.59 -30.51
N ILE A 436 -3.95 -6.51 -29.18
CA ILE A 436 -2.72 -6.90 -28.46
C ILE A 436 -2.63 -8.42 -28.35
N ARG A 437 -3.76 -9.13 -28.48
CA ARG A 437 -3.76 -10.57 -28.74
C ARG A 437 -3.07 -10.90 -30.08
N ASN A 438 -3.15 -10.07 -31.12
CA ASN A 438 -2.82 -10.50 -32.49
C ASN A 438 -1.33 -10.66 -32.86
N ARG A 439 -0.35 -10.20 -32.06
CA ARG A 439 1.08 -10.48 -32.34
C ARG A 439 1.67 -11.58 -31.46
N ILE A 440 1.21 -11.71 -30.21
CA ILE A 440 1.67 -12.77 -29.30
C ILE A 440 0.83 -14.06 -29.50
N TRP A 441 -0.47 -13.95 -29.79
CA TRP A 441 -1.35 -15.11 -30.07
C TRP A 441 -1.10 -15.71 -31.45
N LYS A 442 -0.74 -14.94 -32.48
CA LYS A 442 -0.38 -15.49 -33.82
C LYS A 442 0.92 -16.31 -33.80
N ALA A 443 1.76 -16.13 -32.78
CA ALA A 443 2.94 -16.98 -32.55
C ALA A 443 2.58 -18.30 -31.86
N LEU A 444 1.46 -18.36 -31.13
CA LEU A 444 1.03 -19.54 -30.36
C LEU A 444 -0.13 -20.33 -30.98
N VAL A 445 -0.94 -19.72 -31.86
CA VAL A 445 -2.21 -20.30 -32.37
C VAL A 445 -2.14 -20.88 -33.77
N ARG A 446 -0.95 -21.02 -34.36
CA ARG A 446 -0.78 -21.95 -35.50
C ARG A 446 -0.97 -23.43 -35.12
N GLY A 447 -1.20 -23.74 -33.85
CA GLY A 447 -1.41 -25.11 -33.35
C GLY A 447 -2.85 -25.52 -33.06
N ALA A 448 -3.86 -24.64 -33.15
CA ALA A 448 -5.19 -24.98 -32.61
C ALA A 448 -6.38 -24.33 -33.34
N GLU A 449 -6.41 -24.43 -34.67
CA GLU A 449 -7.64 -24.22 -35.45
C GLU A 449 -8.27 -25.58 -35.82
N GLN A 450 -8.99 -26.20 -34.87
CA GLN A 450 -10.08 -27.12 -35.18
C GLN A 450 -11.22 -26.90 -34.16
N GLU A 451 -12.39 -26.53 -34.70
CA GLU A 451 -13.73 -26.54 -34.06
C GLU A 451 -13.96 -25.48 -32.96
N GLY A 452 -15.11 -24.83 -32.79
CA GLY A 452 -16.46 -24.91 -33.34
C GLY A 452 -17.36 -24.05 -32.41
N LYS A 453 -18.34 -23.33 -32.98
CA LYS A 453 -19.12 -22.23 -32.36
C LYS A 453 -20.15 -22.68 -31.29
N ILE A 454 -20.70 -21.70 -30.54
CA ILE A 454 -22.10 -21.48 -30.02
C ILE A 454 -21.99 -20.73 -28.67
N GLY A 455 -22.77 -19.75 -28.21
CA GLY A 455 -24.01 -19.06 -28.60
C GLY A 455 -24.53 -18.33 -27.34
N SER A 456 -24.95 -17.06 -27.45
CA SER A 456 -25.26 -16.15 -26.33
C SER A 456 -26.71 -16.25 -25.82
N ARG A 457 -26.95 -15.90 -24.54
CA ARG A 457 -28.26 -15.46 -24.02
C ARG A 457 -28.14 -14.62 -22.74
N THR A 458 -29.01 -13.62 -22.63
CA THR A 458 -29.04 -12.52 -21.65
C THR A 458 -30.22 -12.64 -20.66
N VAL A 459 -30.19 -11.77 -19.62
CA VAL A 459 -31.30 -11.11 -18.86
C VAL A 459 -31.44 -11.47 -17.36
N GLY A 460 -31.54 -10.43 -16.50
CA GLY A 460 -32.26 -10.48 -15.21
C GLY A 460 -31.90 -9.40 -14.15
N GLN A 461 -32.86 -8.57 -13.73
CA GLN A 461 -32.72 -7.37 -12.85
C GLN A 461 -32.93 -7.60 -11.34
N ARG A 462 -32.19 -6.78 -10.54
CA ARG A 462 -32.42 -6.12 -9.21
C ARG A 462 -33.26 -6.74 -8.07
N LYS A 463 -32.72 -6.67 -6.84
CA LYS A 463 -33.28 -5.93 -5.66
C LYS A 463 -32.25 -5.86 -4.50
N GLY A 464 -32.31 -4.77 -3.71
CA GLY A 464 -31.22 -4.23 -2.88
C GLY A 464 -31.10 -4.72 -1.43
N GLU A 465 -30.11 -4.18 -0.71
CA GLU A 465 -30.23 -3.52 0.61
C GLU A 465 -28.84 -3.10 1.18
N VAL A 466 -28.82 -1.89 1.74
CA VAL A 466 -27.98 -1.25 2.77
C VAL A 466 -26.47 -1.61 2.87
N LEU A 467 -25.61 -0.63 2.56
CA LEU A 467 -24.14 -0.67 2.77
C LEU A 467 -23.71 0.28 3.91
N ILE A 468 -23.08 -0.28 4.95
CA ILE A 468 -22.35 0.48 5.97
C ILE A 468 -20.90 0.69 5.49
N PRO A 469 -20.34 1.92 5.46
CA PRO A 469 -19.08 2.20 4.80
C PRO A 469 -17.86 1.85 5.69
N GLY A 470 -17.20 0.73 5.39
CA GLY A 470 -15.84 0.44 5.88
C GLY A 470 -14.80 1.28 5.12
N ARG A 471 -14.18 2.24 5.80
CA ARG A 471 -13.08 3.04 5.24
C ARG A 471 -11.83 2.17 5.05
N SER A 472 -11.60 1.70 3.83
CA SER A 472 -10.31 1.16 3.37
C SER A 472 -9.26 2.27 3.39
N ARG A 473 -8.38 2.28 4.41
CA ARG A 473 -7.11 3.03 4.36
C ARG A 473 -6.13 2.21 3.53
N MET A 474 -5.58 2.84 2.48
CA MET A 474 -4.55 2.26 1.62
C MET A 474 -3.30 1.92 2.43
N THR A 475 -2.96 0.63 2.53
CA THR A 475 -1.71 0.15 3.12
C THR A 475 -0.60 0.17 2.06
N ARG A 476 0.63 0.42 2.54
CA ARG A 476 1.86 0.41 1.74
C ARG A 476 2.17 -1.02 1.29
N GLU A 477 2.52 -1.20 0.02
CA GLU A 477 3.07 -2.46 -0.50
C GLU A 477 4.49 -2.62 0.06
N CYS A 478 4.69 -3.59 0.95
CA CYS A 478 6.02 -4.06 1.33
C CYS A 478 6.25 -5.41 0.66
N HIS A 479 7.23 -5.50 -0.23
CA HIS A 479 7.69 -6.78 -0.75
C HIS A 479 8.79 -7.29 0.17
N VAL A 480 8.55 -8.41 0.85
CA VAL A 480 9.60 -9.17 1.54
C VAL A 480 10.18 -10.13 0.51
N ARG A 481 11.46 -9.96 0.13
CA ARG A 481 12.18 -10.88 -0.76
C ARG A 481 13.11 -11.76 0.06
N PHE A 482 13.09 -13.05 -0.23
CA PHE A 482 14.08 -14.03 0.23
C PHE A 482 15.19 -14.13 -0.82
N LEU A 483 16.44 -13.94 -0.40
CA LEU A 483 17.60 -14.23 -1.23
C LEU A 483 17.88 -15.74 -1.13
N ARG A 484 17.85 -16.45 -2.24
CA ARG A 484 18.45 -17.79 -2.37
C ARG A 484 19.86 -17.60 -2.92
N GLU A 485 20.81 -18.40 -2.43
CA GLU A 485 22.24 -18.30 -2.73
C GLU A 485 22.57 -18.21 -4.23
N GLY A 486 23.61 -17.43 -4.55
CA GLY A 486 24.35 -17.55 -5.80
C GLY A 486 23.90 -16.72 -7.00
N CYS A 487 23.18 -15.61 -6.83
CA CYS A 487 22.84 -14.71 -7.95
C CYS A 487 23.58 -13.38 -7.90
N ASP A 488 24.38 -13.14 -8.95
CA ASP A 488 25.03 -11.87 -9.26
C ASP A 488 23.97 -10.74 -9.33
N THR A 489 24.19 -9.73 -8.50
CA THR A 489 23.29 -8.60 -8.25
C THR A 489 23.02 -7.73 -9.48
N THR A 490 23.84 -7.85 -10.54
CA THR A 490 23.68 -7.08 -11.77
C THR A 490 22.81 -7.77 -12.81
N THR A 491 22.74 -9.10 -12.82
CA THR A 491 22.04 -9.87 -13.88
C THR A 491 20.67 -10.38 -13.47
N TYR A 492 20.32 -10.39 -12.17
CA TYR A 492 19.04 -10.94 -11.68
C TYR A 492 17.85 -9.95 -11.73
N GLN A 493 18.09 -8.65 -11.86
CA GLN A 493 17.02 -7.64 -11.97
C GLN A 493 16.21 -7.76 -13.28
N ALA A 494 16.77 -8.39 -14.33
CA ALA A 494 16.14 -8.47 -15.65
C ALA A 494 15.28 -9.74 -15.87
N ARG A 495 15.53 -10.86 -15.17
CA ARG A 495 15.00 -12.18 -15.62
C ARG A 495 13.83 -12.78 -14.84
N ARG A 496 13.41 -12.22 -13.69
CA ARG A 496 12.28 -12.79 -12.92
C ARG A 496 11.17 -11.83 -12.52
N ALA A 497 11.28 -10.55 -12.89
CA ALA A 497 10.18 -9.59 -12.78
C ALA A 497 9.02 -9.84 -13.77
N VAL A 498 9.17 -10.81 -14.69
CA VAL A 498 8.39 -10.84 -15.93
C VAL A 498 7.23 -11.85 -15.95
N HIS A 499 7.21 -12.93 -15.15
CA HIS A 499 6.26 -14.03 -15.43
C HIS A 499 5.16 -14.33 -14.38
N GLY A 500 5.43 -14.34 -13.07
CA GLY A 500 4.39 -14.74 -12.09
C GLY A 500 3.65 -13.59 -11.39
N ALA A 501 4.38 -12.54 -10.97
CA ALA A 501 3.78 -11.41 -10.23
C ALA A 501 3.14 -10.36 -11.15
N ALA A 502 3.63 -10.22 -12.38
CA ALA A 502 3.15 -9.24 -13.34
C ALA A 502 1.74 -9.56 -13.86
N SER A 503 1.38 -10.84 -13.99
CA SER A 503 0.04 -11.32 -14.42
C SER A 503 -1.02 -11.04 -13.35
N LEU A 504 -0.72 -11.31 -12.08
CA LEU A 504 -1.60 -10.99 -10.95
C LEU A 504 -1.73 -9.47 -10.72
N LEU A 505 -0.65 -8.70 -10.86
CA LEU A 505 -0.68 -7.23 -10.75
C LEU A 505 -1.41 -6.56 -11.92
N THR A 506 -1.28 -7.06 -13.15
CA THR A 506 -2.08 -6.58 -14.28
C THR A 506 -3.56 -6.91 -14.08
N TRP A 507 -3.91 -8.10 -13.59
CA TRP A 507 -5.27 -8.45 -13.17
C TRP A 507 -5.81 -7.51 -12.09
N SER A 508 -4.99 -7.20 -11.08
CA SER A 508 -5.33 -6.34 -9.96
C SER A 508 -5.73 -4.92 -10.40
N MET A 509 -5.00 -4.38 -11.37
CA MET A 509 -5.26 -3.08 -11.98
C MET A 509 -6.44 -3.16 -12.95
N HIS A 510 -6.56 -4.25 -13.72
CA HIS A 510 -7.68 -4.46 -14.65
C HIS A 510 -9.02 -4.48 -13.90
N ILE A 511 -9.16 -5.29 -12.84
CA ILE A 511 -10.40 -5.41 -12.07
C ILE A 511 -10.73 -4.13 -11.29
N ALA A 512 -9.70 -3.44 -10.74
CA ALA A 512 -9.89 -2.15 -10.08
C ALA A 512 -10.37 -1.06 -11.06
N LEU A 513 -9.89 -1.08 -12.30
CA LEU A 513 -10.35 -0.18 -13.37
C LEU A 513 -11.76 -0.55 -13.86
N SER A 514 -12.03 -1.83 -14.11
CA SER A 514 -13.35 -2.33 -14.57
C SER A 514 -14.49 -2.00 -13.60
N ARG A 515 -14.21 -1.80 -12.31
CA ARG A 515 -15.24 -1.47 -11.32
C ARG A 515 -15.55 0.01 -11.19
N ARG A 516 -14.63 0.89 -11.61
CA ARG A 516 -14.94 2.32 -11.76
C ARG A 516 -16.00 2.54 -12.85
N LEU A 517 -16.11 1.59 -13.78
CA LEU A 517 -17.06 1.58 -14.88
C LEU A 517 -18.47 1.14 -14.45
N ALA A 518 -18.58 0.11 -13.61
CA ALA A 518 -19.88 -0.36 -13.12
C ALA A 518 -20.55 0.58 -12.09
N ALA A 519 -19.79 1.49 -11.47
CA ALA A 519 -20.26 2.33 -10.37
C ALA A 519 -20.71 3.76 -10.77
N TYR A 520 -20.78 4.09 -12.06
CA TYR A 520 -21.41 5.33 -12.54
C TYR A 520 -22.93 5.15 -12.62
N PRO A 521 -23.75 5.77 -11.75
CA PRO A 521 -25.17 5.92 -12.05
C PRO A 521 -25.28 6.91 -13.21
N ARG A 522 -26.05 6.54 -14.23
CA ARG A 522 -26.47 7.46 -15.30
C ARG A 522 -27.12 8.69 -14.69
N SER A 523 -26.47 9.84 -14.76
CA SER A 523 -27.11 11.14 -14.56
C SER A 523 -26.62 12.12 -15.62
N SER A 524 -27.24 12.06 -16.79
CA SER A 524 -27.45 13.22 -17.65
C SER A 524 -28.37 12.81 -18.79
N HIS A 525 -29.65 13.19 -18.66
CA HIS A 525 -30.54 13.69 -19.71
C HIS A 525 -31.99 13.38 -19.33
N PHE A 526 -32.60 14.31 -18.61
CA PHE A 526 -33.98 14.68 -18.88
C PHE A 526 -34.00 16.20 -19.00
N GLN A 527 -34.26 16.65 -20.23
CA GLN A 527 -34.62 18.02 -20.53
C GLN A 527 -35.93 18.37 -19.83
N GLU A 528 -36.04 19.64 -19.47
CA GLU A 528 -37.24 20.29 -18.97
C GLU A 528 -38.42 20.02 -19.92
N ASP A 529 -39.50 19.45 -19.39
CA ASP A 529 -40.85 19.59 -19.95
C ASP A 529 -41.70 20.33 -18.90
N PRO A 530 -42.04 21.61 -19.13
CA PRO A 530 -42.88 22.40 -18.25
C PRO A 530 -44.34 22.22 -18.67
N ARG A 531 -44.96 21.10 -18.32
CA ARG A 531 -46.42 20.89 -18.30
C ARG A 531 -46.76 19.47 -17.84
N LEU A 532 -47.17 19.31 -16.58
CA LEU A 532 -48.25 18.40 -16.19
C LEU A 532 -48.58 18.60 -14.71
N ASP A 533 -49.80 19.10 -14.51
CA ASP A 533 -50.47 19.42 -13.27
C ASP A 533 -50.72 18.22 -12.35
N LEU A 534 -50.77 18.53 -11.05
CA LEU A 534 -51.68 18.04 -9.99
C LEU A 534 -52.24 16.60 -10.10
N VAL A 535 -51.93 15.76 -9.11
CA VAL A 535 -52.80 15.37 -7.96
C VAL A 535 -52.00 14.43 -7.04
#